data_AF-A0A2V2DAB2-F1
#
_entry.id   AF-A0A2V2DAB2-F1
#
_cell.length_a   1.000
_cell.length_b   1.000
_cell.length_c   1.000
_cell.angle_alpha   90.00
_cell.angle_beta   90.00
_cell.angle_gamma   90.00
#
_symmetry.space_group_name_H-M   'P 1'
#
loop_
_entity.id
_entity.type
_entity.pdbx_description
1 polymer ?
#
loop_
_entity_poly.entity_id
_entity_poly.type
_entity_poly.pdbx_seq_one_letter_code
_entity_poly.pdbx_strand_id
1 'polypeptide(L)'
;MEDSILIRRAILMQLEAAFPASLPLRTLLLGLRLSGFELGSDELSAHIAYLEEKGMVLKRKSPISAAHVRVKLRAAGLDYLDEGEV
;
A
#
# COMPACT_ATOMS: atom_id res chain seq x y z
N MET A 1 8.14 8.92 13.75
CA MET A 1 8.73 7.60 13.45
C MET A 1 7.69 6.50 13.60
N GLU A 2 6.87 6.53 14.66
CA GLU A 2 5.71 5.65 14.85
C GLU A 2 4.66 5.73 13.73
N ASP A 3 4.31 6.93 13.26
CA ASP A 3 3.30 7.10 12.19
C ASP A 3 3.65 6.36 10.90
N SER A 4 4.94 6.27 10.55
CA SER A 4 5.36 5.61 9.31
C SER A 4 5.11 4.11 9.31
N ILE A 5 5.19 3.46 10.48
CA ILE A 5 4.89 2.03 10.62
C ILE A 5 3.37 1.82 10.51
N LEU A 6 2.59 2.66 11.18
CA LEU A 6 1.13 2.61 11.15
C LEU A 6 0.59 2.85 9.73
N ILE A 7 1.12 3.84 9.01
CA ILE A 7 0.73 4.11 7.62
C ILE A 7 1.04 2.91 6.72
N ARG A 8 2.25 2.32 6.85
CA ARG A 8 2.63 1.14 6.05
C ARG A 8 1.73 -0.04 6.34
N ARG A 9 1.42 -0.32 7.61
CA ARG A 9 0.49 -1.38 8.00
C ARG A 9 -0.91 -1.11 7.44
N ALA A 10 -1.41 0.13 7.52
CA ALA A 10 -2.70 0.50 6.96
C ALA A 10 -2.74 0.36 5.42
N ILE A 11 -1.66 0.65 4.71
CA ILE A 11 -1.54 0.36 3.27
C ILE A 11 -1.67 -1.14 3.01
N LEU A 12 -0.93 -1.97 3.75
CA LEU A 12 -0.95 -3.42 3.58
C LEU A 12 -2.35 -4.00 3.86
N MET A 13 -3.01 -3.59 4.94
CA MET A 13 -4.38 -3.99 5.28
C MET A 13 -5.39 -3.63 4.18
N GLN A 14 -5.28 -2.43 3.60
CA GLN A 14 -6.16 -2.03 2.49
C GLN A 14 -5.93 -2.92 1.25
N LEU A 15 -4.69 -3.30 0.98
CA LEU A 15 -4.35 -4.18 -0.14
C LEU A 15 -4.77 -5.64 0.12
N GLU A 16 -4.70 -6.09 1.37
CA GLU A 16 -5.21 -7.39 1.82
C GLU A 16 -6.71 -7.49 1.62
N ALA A 17 -7.47 -6.48 2.03
CA ALA A 17 -8.92 -6.42 1.82
C ALA A 17 -9.32 -6.49 0.32
N ALA A 18 -8.40 -6.18 -0.59
CA ALA A 18 -8.58 -6.28 -2.03
C ALA A 18 -7.89 -7.51 -2.66
N PHE A 19 -7.17 -8.32 -1.89
CA PHE A 19 -6.41 -9.46 -2.41
C PHE A 19 -7.35 -10.51 -3.04
N PRO A 20 -7.03 -11.10 -4.21
CA PRO A 20 -5.77 -11.02 -4.97
C PRO A 20 -5.69 -9.89 -6.01
N ALA A 21 -6.62 -8.93 -5.97
CA ALA A 21 -6.65 -7.78 -6.88
C ALA A 21 -5.63 -6.70 -6.47
N SER A 22 -5.63 -5.59 -7.23
CA SER A 22 -4.76 -4.42 -7.00
C SER A 22 -5.62 -3.18 -6.80
N LEU A 23 -5.10 -2.19 -6.07
CA LEU A 23 -5.76 -0.90 -5.86
C LEU A 23 -5.02 0.24 -6.55
N PRO A 24 -5.74 1.23 -7.14
CA PRO A 24 -5.13 2.48 -7.58
C PRO A 24 -4.53 3.27 -6.41
N LEU A 25 -3.47 4.04 -6.66
CA LEU A 25 -2.88 4.95 -5.66
C LEU A 25 -3.92 5.90 -5.03
N ARG A 26 -4.82 6.43 -5.85
CA ARG A 26 -5.95 7.26 -5.41
C ARG A 26 -6.80 6.57 -4.34
N THR A 27 -7.08 5.28 -4.52
CA THR A 27 -7.93 4.52 -3.59
C THR A 27 -7.21 4.31 -2.26
N LEU A 28 -5.91 3.98 -2.29
CA LEU A 28 -5.09 3.87 -1.09
C LEU A 28 -5.00 5.20 -0.33
N LEU A 29 -4.76 6.30 -1.04
CA LEU A 29 -4.71 7.63 -0.44
C LEU A 29 -6.03 8.01 0.23
N LEU A 30 -7.15 7.73 -0.44
CA LEU A 30 -8.47 7.97 0.11
C LEU A 30 -8.71 7.13 1.37
N GLY A 31 -8.39 5.84 1.34
CA GLY A 31 -8.55 4.96 2.50
C GLY A 31 -7.71 5.43 3.70
N LEU A 32 -6.45 5.81 3.48
CA LEU A 32 -5.60 6.34 4.55
C LEU A 32 -6.17 7.62 5.17
N ARG A 33 -6.69 8.54 4.35
CA ARG A 33 -7.33 9.77 4.86
C ARG A 33 -8.59 9.47 5.65
N LEU A 34 -9.40 8.51 5.21
CA LEU A 34 -10.57 8.04 5.96
C LEU A 34 -10.19 7.38 7.29
N SER A 35 -9.00 6.78 7.37
CA SER A 35 -8.43 6.23 8.61
C SER A 35 -7.76 7.28 9.51
N GLY A 36 -7.83 8.57 9.16
CA GLY A 36 -7.31 9.68 9.97
C GLY A 36 -5.87 10.10 9.67
N PHE A 37 -5.22 9.54 8.63
CA PHE A 37 -3.88 9.97 8.24
C PHE A 37 -3.92 11.21 7.34
N GLU A 38 -3.20 12.25 7.73
CA GLU A 38 -2.97 13.43 6.91
C GLU A 38 -1.69 13.24 6.08
N LEU A 39 -1.82 12.69 4.87
CA LEU A 39 -0.70 12.52 3.96
C LEU A 39 -1.00 12.91 2.50
N GLY A 40 0.07 13.29 1.80
CA GLY A 40 0.09 13.62 0.38
C GLY A 40 0.35 12.43 -0.55
N SER A 41 0.26 12.67 -1.86
CA SER A 41 0.61 11.68 -2.89
C SER A 41 2.09 11.27 -2.85
N ASP A 42 2.95 12.21 -2.51
CA ASP A 42 4.41 12.02 -2.54
C ASP A 42 4.85 11.16 -1.34
N GLU A 43 4.27 11.43 -0.17
CA GLU A 43 4.46 10.61 1.03
C GLU A 43 3.92 9.19 0.83
N LEU A 44 2.70 9.04 0.28
CA LEU A 44 2.18 7.73 -0.08
C LEU A 44 3.13 6.99 -1.03
N SER A 45 3.68 7.69 -2.02
CA SER A 45 4.63 7.11 -2.97
C SER A 45 5.92 6.64 -2.29
N ALA A 46 6.43 7.37 -1.29
CA ALA A 46 7.59 6.97 -0.51
C ALA A 46 7.31 5.72 0.35
N HIS A 47 6.13 5.63 0.98
CA HIS A 47 5.75 4.42 1.74
C HIS A 47 5.61 3.20 0.82
N ILE A 48 5.02 3.37 -0.36
CA ILE A 48 4.89 2.27 -1.34
C ILE A 48 6.26 1.85 -1.87
N ALA A 49 7.17 2.79 -2.16
CA ALA A 49 8.52 2.46 -2.60
C ALA A 49 9.26 1.63 -1.54
N TYR A 50 9.17 2.02 -0.28
CA TYR A 50 9.73 1.24 0.83
C TYR A 50 9.15 -0.19 0.91
N LEU A 51 7.82 -0.32 0.81
CA LEU A 51 7.16 -1.64 0.84
C LEU A 51 7.51 -2.49 -0.39
N GLU A 52 7.74 -1.85 -1.55
CA GLU A 52 8.17 -2.51 -2.77
C GLU A 52 9.62 -3.02 -2.66
N GLU A 53 10.53 -2.23 -2.10
CA GLU A 53 11.90 -2.66 -1.78
C GLU A 53 11.93 -3.83 -0.79
N LYS A 54 10.96 -3.88 0.14
CA LYS A 54 10.76 -5.02 1.05
C LYS A 54 10.07 -6.23 0.41
N GLY A 55 9.67 -6.14 -0.85
CA GLY A 55 9.00 -7.22 -1.57
C GLY A 55 7.57 -7.49 -1.10
N MET A 56 6.99 -6.62 -0.26
CA MET A 56 5.64 -6.78 0.31
C MET A 56 4.54 -6.34 -0.65
N VAL A 57 4.86 -5.43 -1.58
CA VAL A 57 3.92 -4.97 -2.61
C VAL A 57 4.55 -4.98 -4.00
N LEU A 58 3.71 -4.86 -5.03
CA LEU A 58 4.12 -4.68 -6.42
C LEU A 58 3.40 -3.49 -7.04
N LYS A 59 4.15 -2.52 -7.53
CA LYS A 59 3.62 -1.41 -8.33
C LYS A 59 3.52 -1.82 -9.80
N ARG A 60 2.34 -1.68 -10.41
CA ARG A 60 2.13 -1.89 -11.85
C ARG A 60 1.56 -0.63 -12.49
N LYS A 61 2.16 -0.24 -13.61
CA LYS A 61 1.63 0.79 -14.50
C LYS A 61 0.66 0.16 -15.48
N SER A 62 -0.38 0.90 -15.87
CA SER A 62 -1.26 0.49 -16.95
C SER A 62 -0.50 0.51 -18.29
N PRO A 63 -0.72 -0.48 -19.17
CA PRO A 63 -0.18 -0.45 -20.53
C PRO A 63 -0.80 0.67 -21.39
N ILE A 64 -1.97 1.19 -20.99
CA ILE A 64 -2.70 2.22 -21.74
C ILE A 64 -2.34 3.63 -21.28
N SER A 65 -1.95 3.80 -20.00
CA SER A 65 -1.55 5.10 -19.45
C SER A 65 -0.54 4.93 -18.32
N ALA A 66 0.66 5.47 -18.51
CA ALA A 66 1.73 5.43 -17.51
C ALA A 66 1.37 6.14 -16.20
N ALA A 67 0.42 7.10 -16.26
CA ALA A 67 -0.09 7.80 -15.09
C ALA A 67 -1.03 6.94 -14.23
N HIS A 68 -1.61 5.87 -14.80
CA HIS A 68 -2.48 4.97 -14.07
C HIS A 68 -1.66 3.86 -13.40
N VAL A 69 -1.35 4.08 -12.12
CA VAL A 69 -0.58 3.17 -11.29
C VAL A 69 -1.49 2.43 -10.31
N ARG A 70 -1.29 1.12 -10.22
CA ARG A 70 -1.94 0.25 -9.23
C ARG A 70 -0.90 -0.47 -8.40
N VAL A 71 -1.27 -0.81 -7.16
CA VAL A 71 -0.42 -1.54 -6.22
C VAL A 71 -1.13 -2.83 -5.84
N LYS A 72 -0.38 -3.93 -5.79
CA LYS A 72 -0.85 -5.26 -5.43
C LYS A 72 -0.09 -5.77 -4.22
N LEU A 73 -0.77 -6.45 -3.30
CA LEU A 73 -0.13 -7.19 -2.19
C LEU A 73 0.64 -8.42 -2.71
N ARG A 74 1.81 -8.70 -2.14
CA ARG A 74 2.57 -9.94 -2.36
C ARG A 74 2.50 -10.82 -1.11
N ALA A 75 2.85 -12.10 -1.26
CA ALA A 75 2.89 -13.07 -0.16
C ALA A 75 3.66 -12.53 1.05
N ALA A 76 4.87 -11.98 0.86
CA ALA A 76 5.64 -11.39 1.96
C ALA A 76 4.92 -10.25 2.71
N GLY A 77 3.99 -9.54 2.06
CA GLY A 77 3.17 -8.53 2.72
C GLY A 77 2.00 -9.13 3.49
N LEU A 78 1.47 -10.27 3.04
CA LEU A 78 0.44 -11.05 3.74
C LEU A 78 1.05 -11.73 4.98
N ASP A 79 2.18 -12.41 4.81
CA ASP A 79 2.93 -13.05 5.89
C ASP A 79 3.25 -12.05 7.02
N TYR A 80 3.67 -10.83 6.66
CA TYR A 80 3.91 -9.74 7.61
C TYR A 80 2.67 -9.34 8.43
N LEU A 81 1.48 -9.36 7.81
CA LEU A 81 0.24 -9.04 8.52
C LEU A 81 -0.14 -10.18 9.48
N ASP A 82 -0.01 -11.42 9.03
CA ASP A 82 -0.31 -12.63 9.83
C ASP A 82 0.62 -12.74 11.05
N GLU A 83 1.93 -12.48 10.89
CA GLU A 83 2.92 -12.51 11.98
C GLU A 83 2.63 -11.47 13.08
N GLY A 84 1.94 -10.38 12.74
CA GLY A 84 1.58 -9.32 13.67
C GLY A 84 0.24 -9.52 14.39
N GLU A 85 -0.49 -10.61 14.11
CA GLU A 85 -1.76 -10.97 14.76
C GLU A 85 -1.60 -12.07 15.84
N VAL A 86 -0.37 -12.54 16.07
CA VAL A 86 -0.02 -13.60 17.07
C VAL A 86 0.40 -13.00 18.41
#